data_AF-A0AAV2KVL8-F1
#
_entry.id   AF-A0AAV2KVL8-F1
#
_cell.length_a   1.000
_cell.length_b   1.000
_cell.length_c   1.000
_cell.angle_alpha   90.00
_cell.angle_beta   90.00
_cell.angle_gamma   90.00
#
_symmetry.space_group_name_H-M   'P 1'
#
loop_
_entity.id
_entity.type
_entity.pdbx_description
1 polymer ?
#
loop_
_entity_poly.entity_id
_entity_poly.type
_entity_poly.pdbx_seq_one_letter_code
_entity_poly.pdbx_strand_id
1 'polypeptide(L)'
;MRLLLLLCLLLPATSHFIPRFLRAPQDQTGISGGVVSFVCHAFGEPKPRVTWMKKGKKVTSQRFELLGDLLRAPRSIVLNFLRFDIKEMILKKAWQKRLKIEGKPLFFDQDYAYEVVQQRKAYGGIKKVLKENDIRFQTPLTKIKIHWTDGPKTYGNPHEAAEEMQERGLEVTTRAAEEGEDAMESRMQRVFPWMKVRDTPGRRSDPSQRARERLQEFRRQSEEK
;
A
#
# COMPACT_ATOMS: atom_id res chain seq x y z
N MET A 1 -3.99 -54.61 -22.08
CA MET A 1 -4.37 -53.84 -23.28
C MET A 1 -5.72 -53.10 -23.17
N ARG A 2 -6.61 -53.39 -22.20
CA ARG A 2 -7.85 -52.61 -22.00
C ARG A 2 -7.73 -51.38 -21.08
N LEU A 3 -6.65 -51.26 -20.30
CA LEU A 3 -6.42 -50.11 -19.41
C LEU A 3 -5.78 -48.89 -20.12
N LEU A 4 -5.09 -49.10 -21.24
CA LEU A 4 -4.46 -48.03 -22.04
C LEU A 4 -5.47 -47.24 -22.88
N LEU A 5 -6.58 -47.87 -23.29
CA LEU A 5 -7.64 -47.22 -24.06
C LEU A 5 -8.53 -46.31 -23.19
N LEU A 6 -8.66 -46.57 -21.89
CA LEU A 6 -9.44 -45.71 -20.98
C LEU A 6 -8.70 -44.44 -20.53
N LEU A 7 -7.36 -44.41 -20.61
CA LEU A 7 -6.58 -43.22 -20.22
C LEU A 7 -6.63 -42.10 -21.28
N CYS A 8 -6.95 -42.42 -22.54
CA CYS A 8 -7.07 -41.44 -23.63
C CYS A 8 -8.37 -40.62 -23.59
N LEU A 9 -9.39 -41.03 -22.83
CA LEU A 9 -10.68 -40.31 -22.72
C LEU A 9 -10.73 -39.27 -21.60
N LEU A 10 -9.63 -39.11 -20.83
CA LEU A 10 -9.51 -38.12 -19.74
C LEU A 10 -8.66 -36.90 -20.12
N LEU A 11 -8.18 -36.80 -21.37
CA LEU A 11 -7.53 -35.60 -21.84
C LEU A 11 -8.61 -34.60 -22.27
N PRO A 12 -8.82 -33.48 -21.56
CA PRO A 12 -9.67 -32.42 -22.07
C PRO A 12 -9.08 -31.99 -23.41
N ALA A 13 -9.87 -32.07 -24.48
CA ALA A 13 -9.52 -31.47 -25.75
C ALA A 13 -9.32 -29.97 -25.50
N THR A 14 -8.07 -29.54 -25.31
CA THR A 14 -7.75 -28.13 -25.17
C THR A 14 -8.02 -27.50 -26.52
N SER A 15 -9.15 -26.79 -26.61
CA SER A 15 -9.53 -26.08 -27.80
C SER A 15 -8.56 -24.90 -27.95
N HIS A 16 -7.48 -25.13 -28.69
CA HIS A 16 -6.44 -24.16 -28.94
C HIS A 16 -6.92 -23.20 -30.02
N PHE A 17 -7.13 -21.94 -29.65
CA PHE A 17 -7.51 -20.90 -30.59
C PHE A 17 -6.39 -19.87 -30.70
N ILE A 18 -6.08 -19.51 -31.95
CA ILE A 18 -5.04 -18.55 -32.29
C ILE A 18 -5.35 -17.21 -31.61
N PRO A 19 -4.34 -16.55 -31.00
CA PRO A 19 -4.50 -15.22 -30.44
C PRO A 19 -5.10 -14.22 -31.42
N ARG A 20 -6.18 -13.57 -31.02
CA ARG A 20 -6.80 -12.47 -31.76
C ARG A 20 -7.01 -11.27 -30.87
N PHE A 21 -6.90 -10.08 -31.45
CA PHE A 21 -7.24 -8.85 -30.74
C PHE A 21 -8.76 -8.72 -30.64
N LEU A 22 -9.25 -8.58 -29.41
CA LEU A 22 -10.60 -8.10 -29.13
C LEU A 22 -10.65 -6.57 -29.22
N ARG A 23 -9.55 -5.92 -28.81
CA ARG A 23 -9.33 -4.48 -28.96
C ARG A 23 -7.89 -4.25 -29.35
N ALA A 24 -7.67 -3.84 -30.60
CA ALA A 24 -6.36 -3.40 -31.05
C ALA A 24 -6.03 -2.02 -30.43
N PRO A 25 -4.74 -1.75 -30.15
CA PRO A 25 -4.32 -0.39 -29.85
C PRO A 25 -4.63 0.55 -31.02
N GLN A 26 -4.97 1.78 -30.69
CA GLN A 26 -5.17 2.84 -31.67
C GLN A 26 -4.03 3.85 -31.58
N ASP A 27 -3.75 4.48 -32.72
CA ASP A 27 -2.78 5.55 -32.82
C ASP A 27 -3.23 6.75 -31.98
N GLN A 28 -2.27 7.38 -31.30
CA GLN A 28 -2.51 8.55 -30.46
C GLN A 28 -1.41 9.58 -30.67
N THR A 29 -1.81 10.84 -30.76
CA THR A 29 -0.89 11.98 -30.80
C THR A 29 -0.77 12.56 -29.39
N GLY A 30 0.44 12.66 -28.88
CA GLY A 30 0.74 13.16 -27.54
C GLY A 30 1.67 14.37 -27.56
N ILE A 31 1.66 15.12 -26.47
CA ILE A 31 2.55 16.27 -26.26
C ILE A 31 3.93 15.75 -25.82
N SER A 32 5.01 16.37 -26.27
CA SER A 32 6.38 16.02 -25.84
C SER A 32 6.50 16.14 -24.31
N GLY A 33 7.01 15.09 -23.65
CA GLY A 33 7.08 15.00 -22.19
C GLY A 33 5.77 14.55 -21.50
N GLY A 34 4.67 14.42 -22.24
CA GLY A 34 3.40 13.88 -21.74
C GLY A 34 3.37 12.34 -21.65
N VAL A 35 2.35 11.82 -20.98
CA VAL A 35 2.07 10.38 -20.90
C VAL A 35 1.03 10.01 -21.95
N VAL A 36 1.27 8.93 -22.70
CA VAL A 36 0.33 8.34 -23.66
C VAL A 36 -0.03 6.94 -23.21
N SER A 37 -1.31 6.58 -23.30
CA SER A 37 -1.84 5.30 -22.81
C SER A 37 -2.40 4.47 -23.95
N PHE A 38 -1.80 3.31 -24.22
CA PHE A 38 -2.28 2.37 -25.24
C PHE A 38 -2.96 1.19 -24.55
N VAL A 39 -4.16 0.85 -25.03
CA VAL A 39 -4.97 -0.26 -24.48
C VAL A 39 -5.06 -1.36 -25.53
N CYS A 40 -4.83 -2.59 -25.10
CA CYS A 40 -4.94 -3.78 -25.95
C CYS A 40 -5.66 -4.89 -25.20
N HIS A 41 -6.61 -5.54 -25.86
CA HIS A 41 -7.24 -6.78 -25.38
C HIS A 41 -7.01 -7.87 -26.40
N ALA A 42 -6.45 -8.99 -25.95
CA ALA A 42 -6.21 -10.17 -26.78
C ALA A 42 -6.82 -11.40 -26.11
N PHE A 43 -7.37 -12.28 -26.93
CA PHE A 43 -7.95 -13.56 -26.52
C PHE A 43 -7.24 -14.67 -27.27
N GLY A 44 -6.94 -15.79 -26.61
CA GLY A 44 -6.33 -16.97 -27.23
C GLY A 44 -6.11 -18.07 -26.19
N GLU A 45 -5.97 -19.30 -26.65
CA GLU A 45 -5.63 -20.47 -25.83
C GLU A 45 -4.42 -21.19 -26.49
N PRO A 46 -3.23 -21.18 -25.88
CA PRO A 46 -2.93 -20.64 -24.55
C PRO A 46 -3.03 -19.11 -24.47
N LYS A 47 -3.27 -18.61 -23.24
CA LYS A 47 -3.44 -17.17 -22.97
C LYS A 47 -2.29 -16.34 -23.59
N PRO A 48 -2.60 -15.31 -24.41
CA PRO A 48 -1.57 -14.56 -25.11
C PRO A 48 -0.73 -13.69 -24.16
N ARG A 49 0.57 -13.61 -24.44
CA ARG A 49 1.50 -12.68 -23.79
C ARG A 49 1.59 -11.39 -24.60
N VAL A 50 1.18 -10.27 -24.02
CA VAL A 50 1.27 -8.95 -24.67
C VAL A 50 2.60 -8.29 -24.31
N THR A 51 3.35 -7.84 -25.32
CA THR A 51 4.60 -7.08 -25.15
C THR A 51 4.54 -5.80 -25.97
N TRP A 52 5.00 -4.69 -25.38
CA TRP A 52 5.01 -3.38 -26.01
C TRP A 52 6.43 -2.96 -26.40
N MET A 53 6.54 -2.33 -27.58
CA MET A 53 7.81 -1.91 -28.17
C MET A 53 7.74 -0.42 -28.52
N LYS A 54 8.80 0.33 -28.24
CA LYS A 54 8.99 1.72 -28.67
C LYS A 54 10.32 1.83 -29.39
N LYS A 55 10.30 2.19 -30.68
CA LYS A 55 11.52 2.30 -31.52
C LYS A 55 12.42 1.05 -31.41
N GLY A 56 11.82 -0.14 -31.49
CA GLY A 56 12.54 -1.41 -31.40
C GLY A 56 13.00 -1.84 -30.00
N LYS A 57 12.74 -1.05 -28.95
CA LYS A 57 13.08 -1.40 -27.56
C LYS A 57 11.83 -1.80 -26.77
N LYS A 58 11.93 -2.87 -25.98
CA LYS A 58 10.85 -3.29 -25.07
C LYS A 58 10.58 -2.20 -24.05
N VAL A 59 9.32 -1.79 -23.94
CA VAL A 59 8.89 -0.85 -22.91
C VAL A 59 8.90 -1.57 -21.56
N THR A 60 9.78 -1.15 -20.66
CA THR A 60 9.92 -1.71 -19.30
C THR A 60 9.22 -0.86 -18.23
N SER A 61 8.74 0.34 -18.60
CA SER A 61 8.12 1.29 -17.68
C SER A 61 6.75 0.80 -17.20
N GLN A 62 6.60 0.78 -15.87
CA GLN A 62 5.57 0.08 -15.13
C GLN A 62 4.23 0.84 -15.11
N ARG A 63 3.36 0.56 -16.07
CA ARG A 63 1.91 0.52 -15.81
C ARG A 63 1.24 -0.37 -16.85
N PHE A 64 1.42 -1.68 -16.67
CA PHE A 64 0.59 -2.68 -17.32
C PHE A 64 -0.62 -2.93 -16.42
N GLU A 65 -1.78 -2.41 -16.81
CA GLU A 65 -3.05 -2.88 -16.27
C GLU A 65 -3.46 -4.07 -17.13
N LEU A 66 -3.16 -5.28 -16.64
CA LEU A 66 -3.73 -6.48 -17.22
C LEU A 66 -5.23 -6.38 -16.96
N LEU A 67 -6.03 -6.30 -18.03
CA LEU A 67 -7.50 -6.33 -17.96
C LEU A 67 -8.05 -7.71 -17.50
N GLY A 68 -7.45 -8.30 -16.47
CA GLY A 68 -8.18 -9.12 -15.49
C GLY A 68 -8.79 -8.26 -14.38
N ASP A 69 -8.61 -6.94 -14.43
CA ASP A 69 -8.97 -5.98 -13.38
C ASP A 69 -10.48 -5.81 -13.14
N LEU A 70 -11.37 -6.38 -13.96
CA LEU A 70 -12.81 -6.43 -13.65
C LEU A 70 -13.14 -7.34 -12.44
N LEU A 71 -12.20 -8.19 -12.02
CA LEU A 71 -12.31 -9.00 -10.79
C LEU A 71 -11.46 -8.46 -9.64
N ARG A 72 -10.69 -7.38 -9.84
CA ARG A 72 -9.84 -6.82 -8.80
C ARG A 72 -10.59 -5.74 -8.04
N ALA A 73 -10.52 -5.79 -6.71
CA ALA A 73 -11.04 -4.71 -5.89
C ALA A 73 -10.45 -3.37 -6.36
N PRO A 74 -11.26 -2.30 -6.44
CA PRO A 74 -10.79 -1.00 -6.88
C PRO A 74 -9.61 -0.56 -6.02
N ARG A 75 -8.59 0.01 -6.66
CA ARG A 75 -7.43 0.56 -5.94
C ARG A 75 -7.83 1.83 -5.21
N SER A 76 -7.30 2.02 -4.01
CA SER A 76 -7.43 3.26 -3.27
C SER A 76 -6.81 4.42 -4.04
N ILE A 77 -7.46 5.59 -3.98
CA ILE A 77 -6.96 6.84 -4.56
C ILE A 77 -6.32 7.66 -3.43
N VAL A 78 -5.05 8.07 -3.59
CA VAL A 78 -4.35 8.94 -2.64
C VAL A 78 -4.57 10.40 -3.05
N LEU A 79 -5.12 11.20 -2.13
CA LEU A 79 -5.33 12.63 -2.32
C LEU A 79 -4.32 13.43 -1.50
N ASN A 80 -3.48 14.21 -2.20
CA ASN A 80 -2.53 15.12 -1.58
C ASN A 80 -3.15 16.51 -1.45
N PHE A 81 -3.42 16.94 -0.22
CA PHE A 81 -3.95 18.26 0.07
C PHE A 81 -2.81 19.27 0.26
N LEU A 82 -2.93 20.44 -0.36
CA LEU A 82 -1.96 21.53 -0.19
C LEU A 82 -1.99 22.13 1.22
N ARG A 83 -3.14 22.06 1.90
CA ARG A 83 -3.31 22.57 3.26
C ARG A 83 -3.88 21.50 4.19
N PHE A 84 -3.28 21.40 5.38
CA PHE A 84 -3.65 20.43 6.40
C PHE A 84 -5.08 20.65 6.94
N ASP A 85 -5.48 21.90 7.13
CA ASP A 85 -6.80 22.25 7.65
C ASP A 85 -7.95 21.88 6.70
N ILE A 86 -7.73 22.02 5.38
CA ILE A 86 -8.67 21.56 4.35
C ILE A 86 -8.83 20.04 4.40
N LYS A 87 -7.71 19.30 4.49
CA LYS A 87 -7.74 17.84 4.65
C LYS A 87 -8.57 17.44 5.86
N GLU A 88 -8.30 18.04 7.03
CA GLU A 88 -9.02 17.74 8.26
C GLU A 88 -10.51 18.10 8.18
N MET A 89 -10.86 19.23 7.58
CA MET A 89 -12.26 19.62 7.37
C MET A 89 -13.01 18.59 6.50
N ILE A 90 -12.40 18.16 5.39
CA ILE A 90 -12.98 17.17 4.48
C ILE A 90 -13.15 15.83 5.17
N LEU A 91 -12.13 15.35 5.89
CA LEU A 91 -12.21 14.10 6.64
C LEU A 91 -13.30 14.13 7.72
N LYS A 92 -13.40 15.23 8.48
CA LYS A 92 -14.47 15.42 9.47
C LYS A 92 -15.86 15.34 8.84
N LYS A 93 -16.07 16.05 7.71
CA LYS A 93 -17.35 16.00 6.97
C LYS A 93 -17.63 14.61 6.39
N ALA A 94 -16.60 13.93 5.89
CA ALA A 94 -16.71 12.59 5.32
C ALA A 94 -17.03 11.53 6.39
N TRP A 95 -16.50 11.66 7.61
CA TRP A 95 -16.79 10.72 8.69
C TRP A 95 -18.14 10.96 9.38
N GLN A 96 -18.72 12.16 9.24
CA GLN A 96 -20.07 12.45 9.74
C GLN A 96 -21.18 11.76 8.94
N LYS A 97 -20.94 11.45 7.66
CA LYS A 97 -21.96 10.85 6.77
C LYS A 97 -21.35 9.72 5.94
N ARG A 98 -22.01 8.57 5.87
CA ARG A 98 -21.60 7.47 4.97
C ARG A 98 -21.81 7.89 3.51
N LEU A 99 -20.75 8.38 2.88
CA LEU A 99 -20.76 8.77 1.47
C LEU A 99 -20.85 7.54 0.57
N LYS A 100 -21.62 7.65 -0.51
CA LYS A 100 -21.81 6.58 -1.49
C LYS A 100 -21.59 7.11 -2.91
N ILE A 101 -20.92 6.32 -3.74
CA ILE A 101 -20.81 6.53 -5.19
C ILE A 101 -21.47 5.31 -5.84
N GLU A 102 -22.47 5.53 -6.70
CA GLU A 102 -23.22 4.44 -7.36
C GLU A 102 -23.79 3.41 -6.36
N GLY A 103 -24.25 3.88 -5.19
CA GLY A 103 -24.76 3.03 -4.12
C GLY A 103 -23.69 2.28 -3.30
N LYS A 104 -22.42 2.27 -3.73
CA LYS A 104 -21.31 1.65 -3.00
C LYS A 104 -20.74 2.60 -1.94
N PRO A 105 -20.44 2.13 -0.72
CA PRO A 105 -19.85 2.96 0.32
C PRO A 105 -18.43 3.40 -0.07
N LEU A 106 -18.16 4.68 0.10
CA LEU A 106 -16.83 5.25 -0.05
C LEU A 106 -16.17 5.39 1.33
N PHE A 107 -14.95 4.87 1.46
CA PHE A 107 -14.17 4.95 2.69
C PHE A 107 -13.09 6.02 2.56
N PHE A 108 -12.91 6.80 3.62
CA PHE A 108 -11.90 7.84 3.71
C PHE A 108 -10.98 7.52 4.88
N ASP A 109 -9.72 7.23 4.57
CA ASP A 109 -8.69 6.93 5.55
C ASP A 109 -7.55 7.93 5.43
N GLN A 110 -6.86 8.17 6.55
CA GLN A 110 -5.60 8.90 6.52
C GLN A 110 -4.48 7.96 6.10
N ASP A 111 -3.69 8.38 5.12
CA ASP A 111 -2.47 7.66 4.68
C ASP A 111 -1.34 7.92 5.68
N TYR A 112 -1.34 7.15 6.77
CA TYR A 112 -0.27 7.21 7.77
C TYR A 112 0.94 6.39 7.34
N ALA A 113 2.12 6.84 7.73
CA ALA A 113 3.33 6.01 7.64
C ALA A 113 3.12 4.67 8.37
N TYR A 114 3.78 3.61 7.87
CA TYR A 114 3.65 2.25 8.39
C TYR A 114 3.82 2.17 9.91
N GLU A 115 4.82 2.85 10.46
CA GLU A 115 5.11 2.90 11.91
C GLU A 115 3.93 3.45 12.71
N VAL A 116 3.30 4.53 12.23
CA VAL A 116 2.11 5.13 12.88
C VAL A 116 0.92 4.16 12.84
N VAL A 117 0.77 3.39 11.76
CA VAL A 117 -0.26 2.34 11.68
C VAL A 117 -0.01 1.23 12.71
N GLN A 118 1.25 0.82 12.90
CA GLN A 118 1.60 -0.20 13.89
C GLN A 118 1.35 0.28 15.33
N GLN A 119 1.80 1.49 15.66
CA GLN A 119 1.53 2.10 16.96
C GLN A 119 0.02 2.19 17.24
N ARG A 120 -0.80 2.50 16.23
CA ARG A 120 -2.27 2.51 16.36
C ARG A 120 -2.90 1.14 16.57
N LYS A 121 -2.30 0.09 15.99
CA LYS A 121 -2.71 -1.31 16.17
C LYS A 121 -2.38 -1.83 17.56
N ALA A 122 -1.30 -1.35 18.18
CA ALA A 122 -0.90 -1.73 19.53
C ALA A 122 -2.00 -1.44 20.57
N TYR A 123 -2.79 -0.37 20.38
CA TYR A 123 -3.98 -0.08 21.19
C TYR A 123 -5.20 -0.98 20.90
N GLY A 124 -5.07 -2.01 20.05
CA GLY A 124 -6.19 -2.84 19.60
C GLY A 124 -6.92 -3.55 20.73
N GLY A 125 -6.17 -4.16 21.68
CA GLY A 125 -6.73 -4.81 22.86
C GLY A 125 -7.47 -3.83 23.77
N ILE A 126 -6.83 -2.69 24.07
CA ILE A 126 -7.42 -1.59 24.85
C ILE A 126 -8.74 -1.12 24.24
N LYS A 127 -8.76 -0.84 22.93
CA LYS A 127 -9.97 -0.40 22.22
C LYS A 127 -11.11 -1.41 22.28
N LYS A 128 -10.80 -2.71 22.33
CA LYS A 128 -11.82 -3.76 22.45
C LYS A 128 -12.50 -3.68 23.81
N VAL A 129 -11.71 -3.65 24.89
CA VAL A 129 -12.21 -3.57 26.26
C VAL A 129 -12.98 -2.25 26.50
N LEU A 130 -12.49 -1.13 25.98
CA LEU A 130 -13.21 0.15 26.08
C LEU A 130 -14.58 0.12 25.39
N LYS A 131 -14.70 -0.57 24.25
CA LYS A 131 -15.99 -0.75 23.57
C LYS A 131 -16.93 -1.68 24.34
N GLU A 132 -16.40 -2.75 24.92
CA GLU A 132 -17.18 -3.71 25.72
C GLU A 132 -17.77 -3.06 26.98
N ASN A 133 -17.07 -2.08 27.54
CA ASN A 133 -17.50 -1.33 28.73
C ASN A 133 -18.19 0.00 28.41
N ASP A 134 -18.53 0.25 27.14
CA ASP A 134 -19.17 1.50 26.66
C ASP A 134 -18.42 2.79 27.05
N ILE A 135 -17.09 2.72 27.15
CA ILE A 135 -16.24 3.86 27.50
C ILE A 135 -15.87 4.62 26.24
N ARG A 136 -16.15 5.92 26.23
CA ARG A 136 -15.84 6.79 25.09
C ARG A 136 -14.33 7.04 24.98
N PHE A 137 -13.80 6.90 23.78
CA PHE A 137 -12.39 7.22 23.50
C PHE A 137 -12.20 7.88 22.13
N GLN A 138 -11.07 8.55 21.97
CA GLN A 138 -10.60 9.14 20.71
C GLN A 138 -9.17 8.66 20.45
N THR A 139 -8.75 8.51 19.20
CA THR A 139 -7.37 8.10 18.86
C THR A 139 -6.66 9.19 18.05
N PRO A 140 -6.27 10.31 18.67
CA PRO A 140 -5.52 11.36 17.99
C PRO A 140 -4.12 10.87 17.64
N LEU A 141 -3.82 10.79 16.34
CA LEU A 141 -2.54 10.32 15.81
C LEU A 141 -2.09 8.98 16.45
N THR A 142 -0.97 8.94 17.17
CA THR A 142 -0.39 7.76 17.82
C THR A 142 -0.83 7.58 19.27
N LYS A 143 -1.68 8.48 19.79
CA LYS A 143 -2.13 8.49 21.18
C LYS A 143 -3.58 8.01 21.27
N ILE A 144 -3.99 7.61 22.47
CA ILE A 144 -5.40 7.37 22.79
C ILE A 144 -5.84 8.30 23.91
N LYS A 145 -6.97 8.97 23.72
CA LYS A 145 -7.65 9.75 24.75
C LYS A 145 -8.86 8.98 25.22
N ILE A 146 -8.90 8.62 26.49
CA ILE A 146 -10.00 7.88 27.11
C ILE A 146 -10.77 8.86 28.00
N HIS A 147 -12.09 8.86 27.89
CA HIS A 147 -12.98 9.69 28.71
C HIS A 147 -13.42 8.87 29.92
N TRP A 148 -12.68 8.98 31.02
CA TRP A 148 -13.04 8.37 32.30
C TRP A 148 -14.13 9.15 33.01
N THR A 149 -14.63 8.57 34.10
CA THR A 149 -15.53 9.24 35.05
C THR A 149 -14.91 10.51 35.64
N ASP A 150 -13.61 10.50 35.87
CA ASP A 150 -12.86 11.59 36.51
C ASP A 150 -12.37 12.64 35.49
N GLY A 151 -12.61 12.39 34.20
CA GLY A 151 -12.23 13.27 33.10
C GLY A 151 -11.44 12.59 31.97
N PRO A 152 -11.19 13.31 30.87
CA PRO A 152 -10.44 12.78 29.73
C PRO A 152 -8.93 12.72 30.00
N LYS A 153 -8.34 11.52 29.94
CA LYS A 153 -6.88 11.31 30.03
C LYS A 153 -6.32 10.82 28.69
N THR A 154 -5.10 11.25 28.35
CA THR A 154 -4.45 10.91 27.07
C THR A 154 -3.17 10.13 27.33
N TYR A 155 -3.03 8.98 26.67
CA TYR A 155 -1.92 8.06 26.83
C TYR A 155 -1.05 8.07 25.57
N GLY A 156 0.27 8.12 25.78
CA GLY A 156 1.26 8.06 24.72
C GLY A 156 1.66 6.63 24.36
N ASN A 157 1.55 5.72 25.33
CA ASN A 157 1.99 4.34 25.21
C ASN A 157 0.82 3.38 25.54
N PRO A 158 0.62 2.29 24.77
CA PRO A 158 -0.32 1.23 25.13
C PRO A 158 -0.12 0.65 26.53
N HIS A 159 1.12 0.53 27.02
CA HIS A 159 1.40 -0.04 28.33
C HIS A 159 0.82 0.82 29.47
N GLU A 160 1.08 2.13 29.43
CA GLU A 160 0.54 3.10 30.40
C GLU A 160 -1.00 3.06 30.46
N ALA A 161 -1.64 2.94 29.30
CA ALA A 161 -3.10 2.81 29.21
C ALA A 161 -3.60 1.47 29.77
N ALA A 162 -2.87 0.39 29.56
CA ALA A 162 -3.23 -0.94 30.06
C ALA A 162 -3.10 -1.04 31.58
N GLU A 163 -2.05 -0.44 32.16
CA GLU A 163 -1.86 -0.40 33.62
C GLU A 163 -3.02 0.32 34.32
N GLU A 164 -3.40 1.52 33.86
CA GLU A 164 -4.53 2.24 34.47
C GLU A 164 -5.87 1.52 34.24
N MET A 165 -6.02 0.82 33.13
CA MET A 165 -7.20 -0.04 32.92
C MET A 165 -7.25 -1.16 33.95
N GLN A 166 -6.11 -1.80 34.24
CA GLN A 166 -6.01 -2.90 35.18
C GLN A 166 -6.23 -2.41 36.63
N GLU A 167 -5.73 -1.24 37.00
CA GLU A 167 -6.03 -0.59 38.29
C GLU A 167 -7.53 -0.32 38.47
N ARG A 168 -8.23 -0.01 37.38
CA ARG A 168 -9.69 0.20 37.36
C ARG A 168 -10.48 -1.12 37.21
N GLY A 169 -9.81 -2.27 37.27
CA GLY A 169 -10.44 -3.60 37.21
C GLY A 169 -10.82 -4.07 35.80
N LEU A 170 -10.30 -3.43 34.75
CA LEU A 170 -10.52 -3.81 33.35
C LEU A 170 -9.36 -4.71 32.88
N GLU A 171 -9.63 -5.98 32.66
CA GLU A 171 -8.62 -6.94 32.23
C GLU A 171 -8.26 -6.74 30.75
N VAL A 172 -7.02 -6.29 30.48
CA VAL A 172 -6.50 -6.07 29.13
C VAL A 172 -5.47 -7.14 28.80
N THR A 173 -5.76 -8.02 27.84
CA THR A 173 -4.76 -8.99 27.34
C THR A 173 -3.72 -8.28 26.47
N THR A 174 -2.56 -7.92 27.03
CA THR A 174 -1.41 -7.37 26.30
C THR A 174 -0.57 -8.49 25.67
N ARG A 175 -1.13 -9.27 24.73
CA ARG A 175 -0.37 -10.32 24.01
C ARG A 175 0.28 -9.87 22.70
N ALA A 176 0.21 -8.59 22.33
CA ALA A 176 0.41 -8.18 20.94
C ALA A 176 1.52 -7.15 20.67
N ALA A 177 2.31 -6.74 21.66
CA ALA A 177 3.34 -5.70 21.45
C ALA A 177 4.76 -6.27 21.25
N GLU A 178 5.14 -7.34 21.95
CA GLU A 178 6.53 -7.84 21.92
C GLU A 178 6.82 -8.82 20.77
N GLU A 179 5.82 -9.57 20.28
CA GLU A 179 6.04 -10.58 19.22
C GLU A 179 6.13 -9.99 17.80
N GLY A 180 5.80 -8.71 17.60
CA GLY A 180 5.63 -8.11 16.28
C GLY A 180 6.91 -7.56 15.65
N GLU A 181 7.79 -6.95 16.44
CA GLU A 181 9.03 -6.34 15.96
C GLU A 181 10.09 -7.40 15.66
N ASP A 182 10.38 -8.28 16.62
CA ASP A 182 11.37 -9.36 16.45
C ASP A 182 11.01 -10.34 15.35
N ALA A 183 9.72 -10.68 15.20
CA ALA A 183 9.27 -11.61 14.17
C ALA A 183 9.28 -10.99 12.77
N MET A 184 8.94 -9.70 12.64
CA MET A 184 9.00 -9.00 11.35
C MET A 184 10.44 -8.74 10.93
N GLU A 185 11.31 -8.30 11.84
CA GLU A 185 12.73 -8.09 11.57
C GLU A 185 13.43 -9.40 11.21
N SER A 186 13.20 -10.46 11.98
CA SER A 186 13.69 -11.81 11.66
C SER A 186 13.11 -12.37 10.35
N ARG A 187 11.90 -11.97 9.95
CA ARG A 187 11.31 -12.37 8.66
C ARG A 187 11.88 -11.55 7.51
N MET A 188 12.13 -10.25 7.70
CA MET A 188 12.75 -9.39 6.70
C MET A 188 14.21 -9.79 6.46
N GLN A 189 14.97 -10.15 7.51
CA GLN A 189 16.33 -10.67 7.39
C GLN A 189 16.37 -12.04 6.68
N ARG A 190 15.37 -12.91 6.91
CA ARG A 190 15.26 -14.21 6.21
C ARG A 190 14.85 -14.10 4.76
N VAL A 191 13.95 -13.17 4.42
CA VAL A 191 13.44 -12.98 3.04
C VAL A 191 14.38 -12.12 2.19
N PHE A 192 15.12 -11.21 2.81
CA PHE A 192 16.09 -10.35 2.15
C PHE A 192 17.44 -10.40 2.89
N PRO A 193 18.27 -11.43 2.63
CA PRO A 193 19.64 -11.42 3.12
C PRO A 193 20.36 -10.27 2.41
N TRP A 194 20.58 -9.17 3.12
CA TRP A 194 21.43 -8.10 2.62
C TRP A 194 22.81 -8.70 2.39
N MET A 195 23.17 -8.93 1.12
CA MET A 195 24.54 -9.23 0.76
C MET A 195 25.32 -7.94 1.03
N LYS A 196 26.00 -7.86 2.19
CA LYS A 196 26.94 -6.78 2.48
C LYS A 196 27.90 -6.73 1.30
N VAL A 197 27.81 -5.68 0.49
CA VAL A 197 28.81 -5.37 -0.54
C VAL A 197 30.12 -5.29 0.22
N ARG A 198 31.05 -6.21 -0.05
CA ARG A 198 32.36 -6.24 0.59
C ARG A 198 32.95 -4.83 0.49
N ASP A 199 33.33 -4.26 1.64
CA ASP A 199 34.12 -3.04 1.67
C ASP A 199 35.34 -3.26 0.77
N THR A 200 35.34 -2.58 -0.36
CA THR A 200 36.53 -2.51 -1.21
C THR A 200 37.44 -1.49 -0.55
N PRO A 201 38.61 -1.88 -0.02
CA PRO A 201 39.47 -0.94 0.69
C PRO A 201 39.98 0.09 -0.32
N GLY A 202 39.54 1.35 -0.18
CA GLY A 202 40.09 2.45 -0.96
C GLY A 202 39.17 3.62 -1.31
N ARG A 203 37.87 3.59 -0.98
CA ARG A 203 36.96 4.69 -1.39
C ARG A 203 36.24 5.33 -0.20
N ARG A 204 36.98 6.12 0.59
CA ARG A 204 36.38 7.13 1.48
C ARG A 204 35.88 8.30 0.64
N SER A 205 34.66 8.21 0.13
CA SER A 205 33.87 9.42 -0.09
C SER A 205 32.49 9.21 0.49
N ASP A 206 32.10 10.14 1.37
CA ASP A 206 30.83 10.15 2.06
C ASP A 206 29.68 10.17 1.01
N PRO A 207 28.75 9.18 1.04
CA PRO A 207 27.60 9.14 0.13
C PRO A 207 26.78 10.43 0.13
N SER A 208 26.75 11.14 1.27
CA SER A 208 26.05 12.40 1.43
C SER A 208 26.66 13.55 0.61
N GLN A 209 28.00 13.56 0.48
CA GLN A 209 28.75 14.53 -0.32
C GLN A 209 28.49 14.32 -1.81
N ARG A 210 28.51 13.07 -2.27
CA ARG A 210 28.26 12.73 -3.68
C ARG A 210 26.83 13.03 -4.11
N ALA A 211 25.86 12.87 -3.21
CA ALA A 211 24.48 13.26 -3.44
C ALA A 211 24.33 14.78 -3.51
N ARG A 212 25.04 15.53 -2.64
CA ARG A 212 25.07 17.00 -2.65
C ARG A 212 25.65 17.58 -3.94
N GLU A 213 26.77 17.04 -4.43
CA GLU A 213 27.40 17.48 -5.69
C GLU A 213 26.47 17.28 -6.89
N ARG A 214 25.80 16.11 -6.98
CA ARG A 214 24.82 15.86 -8.05
C ARG A 214 23.62 16.79 -8.02
N LEU A 215 23.21 17.26 -6.84
CA LEU A 215 22.10 18.22 -6.72
C LEU A 215 22.49 19.63 -7.14
N GLN A 216 23.79 20.00 -7.06
CA GLN A 216 24.27 21.30 -7.54
C GLN A 216 24.21 21.43 -9.05
N GLU A 217 24.39 20.32 -9.79
CA GLU A 217 24.31 20.27 -11.26
C GLU A 217 22.90 20.62 -11.80
N PHE A 218 21.85 20.43 -10.99
CA PHE A 218 20.46 20.77 -11.36
C PHE A 218 20.05 22.20 -10.97
N ARG A 219 20.94 22.99 -10.37
CA ARG A 219 20.67 24.38 -10.02
C ARG A 219 20.78 25.23 -11.29
N ARG A 220 19.63 25.60 -11.88
CA ARG A 220 19.59 26.54 -13.02
C ARG A 220 20.27 27.84 -12.62
N GLN A 221 21.24 28.27 -13.43
CA GLN A 221 21.77 29.63 -13.36
C GLN A 221 20.61 30.58 -13.69
N SER A 222 20.25 31.44 -12.76
CA SER A 222 19.43 32.61 -13.06
C SER A 222 20.28 33.51 -13.96
N GLU A 223 20.01 33.49 -15.26
CA GLU A 223 20.44 34.54 -16.17
C GLU A 223 19.80 35.85 -15.69
N GLU A 224 20.61 36.71 -15.08
CA GLU A 224 20.26 38.09 -14.83
C GLU A 224 20.95 38.94 -15.92
N LYS A 225 20.14 39.79 -16.54
CA LYS A 225 20.35 40.67 -17.70
C LYS A 225 21.75 41.25 -17.92
#